data_AF-A0A965Q9K6-F1
#
_entry.id   AF-A0A965Q9K6-F1
#
_cell.length_a   1.000
_cell.length_b   1.000
_cell.length_c   1.000
_cell.angle_alpha   90.00
_cell.angle_beta   90.00
_cell.angle_gamma   90.00
#
_symmetry.space_group_name_H-M   'P 1'
#
loop_
_entity.id
_entity.type
_entity.pdbx_description
1 polymer ?
#
loop_
_entity_poly.entity_id
_entity_poly.type
_entity_poly.pdbx_seq_one_letter_code
_entity_poly.pdbx_strand_id
1 'polypeptide(L)'
;MSWLSRLLGGSSDSSPRPQRLDYLSEALVLERQGDYDAALTSYRLALRDNPNDLKVLQNMAIAFSRTGRLEEAVRAYRRSLEIDPTLSGAHYGLAFLLIKRNDPAGAEKHLAAFLARPPAGDEAERWIRHAQATLDQLRQDASGTTSASEG
;
A
#
# COMPACT_ATOMS: atom_id res chain seq x y z
N MET A 1 -51.32 38.35 23.51
CA MET A 1 -49.86 38.59 23.55
C MET A 1 -49.27 37.75 24.68
N SER A 2 -48.37 36.82 24.40
CA SER A 2 -47.50 36.23 25.41
C SER A 2 -46.14 35.97 24.77
N TRP A 3 -45.20 36.88 25.02
CA TRP A 3 -43.84 36.88 24.49
C TRP A 3 -42.90 35.97 25.32
N LEU A 4 -43.36 35.46 26.48
CA LEU A 4 -42.52 34.75 27.45
C LEU A 4 -42.33 33.24 27.21
N SER A 5 -43.01 32.63 26.23
CA SER A 5 -42.82 31.20 25.91
C SER A 5 -41.67 30.92 24.92
N ARG A 6 -40.82 31.91 24.60
CA ARG A 6 -39.68 31.76 23.67
C ARG A 6 -38.29 31.90 24.31
N LEU A 7 -38.18 31.98 25.64
CA LEU A 7 -36.88 32.24 26.32
C LEU A 7 -36.35 31.13 27.24
N LEU A 8 -36.94 29.94 27.23
CA LEU A 8 -36.36 28.74 27.87
C LEU A 8 -36.43 27.64 26.80
N GLY A 9 -35.49 27.61 25.87
CA GLY A 9 -34.14 27.12 26.16
C GLY A 9 -34.10 25.61 25.88
N GLY A 10 -34.49 25.24 24.67
CA GLY A 10 -34.66 23.85 24.23
C GLY A 10 -34.31 23.72 22.75
N SER A 11 -33.14 24.25 22.37
CA SER A 11 -32.49 23.87 21.13
C SER A 11 -31.34 22.97 21.52
N SER A 12 -31.62 21.67 21.64
CA SER A 12 -30.59 20.69 21.37
C SER A 12 -30.12 20.97 19.95
N ASP A 13 -28.97 21.62 19.82
CA ASP A 13 -28.26 21.73 18.56
C ASP A 13 -27.86 20.31 18.14
N SER A 14 -28.80 19.58 17.54
CA SER A 14 -28.55 18.39 16.75
C SER A 14 -28.20 18.83 15.34
N SER A 15 -27.23 19.74 15.22
CA SER A 15 -26.34 19.71 14.06
C SER A 15 -25.86 18.27 13.92
N PRO A 16 -26.13 17.56 12.81
CA PRO A 16 -25.48 16.28 12.60
C PRO A 16 -23.99 16.58 12.70
N ARG A 17 -23.31 16.05 13.73
CA ARG A 17 -21.85 15.98 13.69
C ARG A 17 -21.58 15.36 12.32
N PRO A 18 -20.80 16.02 11.43
CA PRO A 18 -20.50 15.42 10.15
C PRO A 18 -20.01 14.02 10.48
N GLN A 19 -20.74 13.00 10.01
CA GLN A 19 -20.26 11.63 10.12
C GLN A 19 -18.90 11.69 9.46
N ARG A 20 -17.83 11.50 10.26
CA ARG A 20 -16.48 11.46 9.71
C ARG A 20 -16.55 10.36 8.67
N LEU A 21 -16.54 10.74 7.39
CA LEU A 21 -16.60 9.78 6.31
C LEU A 21 -15.44 8.83 6.54
N ASP A 22 -15.75 7.54 6.66
CA ASP A 22 -14.72 6.52 6.72
C ASP A 22 -14.15 6.35 5.31
N TYR A 23 -13.23 7.25 4.98
CA TYR A 23 -12.59 7.31 3.68
C TYR A 23 -11.80 6.03 3.37
N LEU A 24 -11.34 5.27 4.38
CA LEU A 24 -10.72 3.98 4.17
C LEU A 24 -11.76 2.96 3.68
N SER A 25 -12.91 2.88 4.34
CA SER A 25 -14.00 1.99 3.93
C SER A 25 -14.51 2.34 2.53
N GLU A 26 -14.70 3.63 2.24
CA GLU A 26 -15.07 4.11 0.90
C GLU A 26 -14.03 3.71 -0.15
N ALA A 27 -12.74 3.97 0.11
CA ALA A 27 -11.66 3.62 -0.81
C ALA A 27 -11.62 2.12 -1.13
N LEU A 28 -11.83 1.26 -0.12
CA LEU A 28 -11.87 -0.19 -0.30
C LEU A 28 -13.09 -0.63 -1.13
N VAL A 29 -14.23 0.06 -1.03
CA VAL A 29 -15.40 -0.21 -1.89
C VAL A 29 -15.09 0.15 -3.33
N LEU A 30 -14.54 1.34 -3.58
CA LEU A 30 -14.17 1.82 -4.91
C LEU A 30 -13.10 0.93 -5.56
N GLU A 31 -12.10 0.48 -4.79
CA GLU A 31 -11.08 -0.45 -5.28
C GLU A 31 -11.69 -1.79 -5.72
N ARG A 32 -12.66 -2.33 -4.95
CA ARG A 32 -13.37 -3.58 -5.34
C ARG A 32 -14.21 -3.40 -6.60
N GLN A 33 -14.67 -2.18 -6.88
CA GLN A 33 -15.38 -1.83 -8.11
C GLN A 33 -14.43 -1.57 -9.29
N GLY A 34 -13.11 -1.52 -9.04
CA GLY A 34 -12.11 -1.20 -10.06
C GLY A 34 -11.93 0.29 -10.32
N ASP A 35 -12.61 1.17 -9.57
CA ASP A 35 -12.43 2.62 -9.66
C ASP A 35 -11.24 3.06 -8.80
N TYR A 36 -10.04 2.76 -9.31
CA TYR A 36 -8.79 3.02 -8.60
C TYR A 36 -8.50 4.52 -8.40
N ASP A 37 -8.97 5.39 -9.30
CA ASP A 37 -8.72 6.84 -9.19
C ASP A 37 -9.60 7.48 -8.10
N ALA A 38 -10.87 7.09 -8.02
CA ALA A 38 -11.72 7.48 -6.92
C ALA A 38 -11.19 6.88 -5.60
N ALA A 39 -10.79 5.60 -5.58
CA ALA A 39 -10.22 4.96 -4.41
C ALA A 39 -8.97 5.70 -3.88
N LEU A 40 -8.06 6.12 -4.76
CA LEU A 40 -6.90 6.92 -4.39
C LEU A 40 -7.24 8.29 -3.82
N THR A 41 -8.34 8.90 -4.27
CA THR A 41 -8.84 10.15 -3.70
C THR A 41 -9.30 9.92 -2.26
N SER A 42 -10.11 8.89 -2.02
CA SER A 42 -10.54 8.53 -0.66
C SER A 42 -9.36 8.10 0.23
N TYR A 43 -8.39 7.32 -0.27
CA TYR A 43 -7.19 7.01 0.52
C TYR A 43 -6.39 8.25 0.92
N ARG A 44 -6.23 9.24 0.03
CA ARG A 44 -5.57 10.51 0.38
C ARG A 44 -6.31 11.25 1.48
N LEU A 45 -7.64 11.21 1.49
CA LEU A 45 -8.45 11.79 2.55
C LEU A 45 -8.30 11.02 3.86
N ALA A 46 -8.24 9.68 3.82
CA ALA A 46 -7.96 8.85 4.99
C ALA A 46 -6.60 9.17 5.63
N LEU A 47 -5.56 9.43 4.82
CA LEU A 47 -4.24 9.83 5.32
C LEU A 47 -4.20 11.22 5.95
N ARG A 48 -5.20 12.10 5.72
CA ARG A 48 -5.23 13.42 6.41
C ARG A 48 -5.44 13.25 7.91
N ASP A 49 -6.22 12.26 8.30
CA ASP A 49 -6.52 11.97 9.71
C ASP A 49 -5.39 11.12 10.35
N ASN A 50 -4.81 10.18 9.59
CA ASN A 50 -3.67 9.38 10.02
C ASN A 50 -2.60 9.27 8.92
N PRO A 51 -1.61 10.18 8.88
CA PRO A 51 -0.61 10.23 7.80
C PRO A 51 0.31 9.00 7.70
N ASN A 52 0.39 8.20 8.78
CA ASN A 52 1.27 7.04 8.87
C ASN A 52 0.48 5.73 8.92
N ASP A 53 -0.78 5.73 8.45
CA ASP A 53 -1.57 4.50 8.36
C ASP A 53 -0.96 3.54 7.32
N LEU A 54 -0.27 2.50 7.83
CA LEU A 54 0.40 1.49 7.00
C LEU A 54 -0.57 0.72 6.10
N LYS A 55 -1.83 0.53 6.52
CA LYS A 55 -2.83 -0.16 5.71
C LYS A 55 -3.24 0.72 4.53
N VAL A 56 -3.48 2.01 4.76
CA VAL A 56 -3.82 2.96 3.71
C VAL A 56 -2.66 3.11 2.72
N LEU A 57 -1.42 3.30 3.22
CA LEU A 57 -0.23 3.44 2.36
C LEU A 57 0.00 2.22 1.47
N GLN A 58 -0.14 1.00 1.99
CA GLN A 58 -0.02 -0.22 1.20
C GLN A 58 -1.11 -0.33 0.13
N ASN A 59 -2.36 -0.05 0.47
CA ASN A 59 -3.46 -0.11 -0.51
C ASN A 59 -3.31 0.95 -1.60
N MET A 60 -2.86 2.16 -1.25
CA MET A 60 -2.50 3.17 -2.25
C MET A 60 -1.41 2.67 -3.19
N ALA A 61 -0.36 2.03 -2.66
CA ALA A 61 0.73 1.49 -3.47
C ALA A 61 0.24 0.41 -4.45
N ILE A 62 -0.69 -0.45 -4.02
CA ILE A 62 -1.35 -1.46 -4.87
C ILE A 62 -2.18 -0.77 -5.96
N ALA A 63 -3.02 0.21 -5.60
CA ALA A 63 -3.85 0.94 -6.56
C ALA A 63 -3.01 1.71 -7.59
N PHE A 64 -1.90 2.34 -7.16
CA PHE A 64 -0.94 2.96 -8.06
C PHE A 64 -0.29 1.94 -9.00
N SER A 65 0.10 0.78 -8.50
CA SER A 65 0.66 -0.31 -9.32
C SER A 65 -0.32 -0.79 -10.38
N ARG A 66 -1.60 -0.98 -10.02
CA ARG A 66 -2.66 -1.42 -10.94
C ARG A 66 -3.00 -0.40 -12.03
N THR A 67 -2.75 0.88 -11.75
CA THR A 67 -3.00 1.98 -12.70
C THR A 67 -1.74 2.41 -13.45
N GLY A 68 -0.64 1.66 -13.36
CA GLY A 68 0.60 1.95 -14.08
C GLY A 68 1.39 3.13 -13.52
N ARG A 69 0.97 3.72 -12.39
CA ARG A 69 1.66 4.80 -11.68
C ARG A 69 2.78 4.24 -10.81
N LEU A 70 3.79 3.67 -11.47
CA LEU A 70 4.83 2.90 -10.80
C LEU A 70 5.70 3.75 -9.86
N GLU A 71 5.88 5.04 -10.16
CA GLU A 71 6.64 5.98 -9.32
C GLU A 71 5.95 6.28 -8.01
N GLU A 72 4.65 6.55 -8.06
CA GLU A 72 3.80 6.74 -6.89
C GLU A 72 3.77 5.48 -6.02
N ALA A 73 3.67 4.30 -6.65
CA ALA A 73 3.66 3.02 -5.93
C ALA A 73 4.96 2.79 -5.15
N VAL A 74 6.12 3.03 -5.79
CA VAL A 74 7.42 2.91 -5.11
C VAL A 74 7.55 3.90 -3.96
N ARG A 75 7.11 5.16 -4.13
CA ARG A 75 7.12 6.14 -3.05
C ARG A 75 6.25 5.71 -1.86
N ALA A 76 5.05 5.21 -2.13
CA ALA A 76 4.14 4.74 -1.10
C ALA A 76 4.71 3.54 -0.32
N TYR A 77 5.25 2.52 -0.99
CA TYR A 77 5.88 1.40 -0.30
C TYR A 77 7.15 1.78 0.46
N ARG A 78 8.00 2.67 -0.09
CA ARG A 78 9.17 3.18 0.64
C ARG A 78 8.75 3.92 1.90
N ARG A 79 7.70 4.74 1.82
CA ARG A 79 7.15 5.40 3.01
C ARG A 79 6.64 4.40 4.05
N SER A 80 5.98 3.32 3.61
CA SER A 80 5.60 2.24 4.54
C SER A 80 6.80 1.61 5.23
N LEU A 81 7.91 1.38 4.50
CA LEU A 81 9.14 0.82 5.06
C LEU A 81 9.93 1.80 5.94
N GLU A 82 9.76 3.12 5.76
CA GLU A 82 10.28 4.11 6.71
C GLU A 82 9.57 4.03 8.07
N ILE A 83 8.29 3.65 8.08
CA ILE A 83 7.47 3.53 9.31
C ILE A 83 7.67 2.15 9.94
N ASP A 84 7.60 1.08 9.14
CA ASP A 84 7.87 -0.29 9.55
C ASP A 84 8.81 -0.97 8.53
N PRO A 85 10.12 -1.03 8.83
CA PRO A 85 11.13 -1.66 7.97
C PRO A 85 10.94 -3.16 7.78
N THR A 86 9.96 -3.77 8.44
CA THR A 86 9.75 -5.21 8.51
C THR A 86 8.46 -5.63 7.81
N LEU A 87 7.76 -4.65 7.23
CA LEU A 87 6.49 -4.83 6.56
C LEU A 87 6.64 -5.67 5.28
N SER A 88 6.42 -6.97 5.43
CA SER A 88 6.63 -7.98 4.41
C SER A 88 5.92 -7.64 3.08
N GLY A 89 4.66 -7.18 3.15
CA GLY A 89 3.89 -6.77 1.97
C GLY A 89 4.55 -5.63 1.15
N ALA A 90 5.18 -4.66 1.81
CA ALA A 90 5.87 -3.57 1.15
C ALA A 90 7.19 -4.01 0.50
N HIS A 91 7.93 -4.93 1.13
CA HIS A 91 9.09 -5.57 0.52
C HIS A 91 8.71 -6.33 -0.76
N TYR A 92 7.67 -7.15 -0.71
CA TYR A 92 7.19 -7.88 -1.88
C TYR A 92 6.76 -6.96 -3.03
N GLY A 93 5.98 -5.91 -2.70
CA GLY A 93 5.52 -4.92 -3.67
C GLY A 93 6.67 -4.15 -4.34
N LEU A 94 7.68 -3.72 -3.57
CA LEU A 94 8.85 -3.05 -4.12
C LEU A 94 9.67 -3.96 -5.03
N ALA A 95 9.89 -5.23 -4.64
CA ALA A 95 10.62 -6.17 -5.48
C ALA A 95 10.00 -6.28 -6.89
N PHE A 96 8.67 -6.45 -6.96
CA PHE A 96 7.98 -6.53 -8.24
C PHE A 96 8.09 -5.25 -9.08
N LEU A 97 7.98 -4.08 -8.43
CA LEU A 97 8.12 -2.80 -9.12
C LEU A 97 9.55 -2.54 -9.61
N LEU A 98 10.56 -2.98 -8.86
CA LEU A 98 11.97 -2.84 -9.24
C LEU A 98 12.35 -3.76 -10.40
N ILE A 99 11.81 -4.98 -10.45
CA ILE A 99 11.92 -5.86 -11.63
C ILE A 99 11.36 -5.17 -12.88
N LYS A 100 10.16 -4.57 -12.77
CA LYS A 100 9.54 -3.82 -13.88
C LYS A 100 10.37 -2.62 -14.35
N ARG A 101 11.20 -2.07 -13.48
CA ARG A 101 12.11 -0.95 -13.78
C ARG A 101 13.50 -1.40 -14.23
N ASN A 102 13.70 -2.70 -14.42
CA ASN A 102 15.00 -3.27 -14.76
C ASN A 102 16.07 -2.98 -13.69
N ASP A 103 15.69 -3.00 -12.40
CA ASP A 103 16.59 -2.92 -11.23
C ASP A 103 16.59 -4.26 -10.47
N PRO A 104 17.29 -5.29 -10.98
CA PRO A 104 17.32 -6.62 -10.36
C PRO A 104 18.05 -6.63 -9.02
N ALA A 105 19.07 -5.79 -8.83
CA ALA A 105 19.82 -5.71 -7.57
C ALA A 105 18.95 -5.16 -6.43
N GLY A 106 18.20 -4.10 -6.70
CA GLY A 106 17.20 -3.58 -5.77
C GLY A 106 16.11 -4.61 -5.46
N ALA A 107 15.63 -5.32 -6.49
CA ALA A 107 14.62 -6.36 -6.32
C ALA A 107 15.09 -7.51 -5.42
N GLU A 108 16.32 -8.03 -5.63
CA GLU A 108 16.92 -9.08 -4.82
C GLU A 108 16.93 -8.68 -3.33
N LYS A 109 17.38 -7.46 -3.01
CA LYS A 109 17.40 -6.96 -1.64
C LYS A 109 16.02 -7.04 -0.97
N HIS A 110 14.97 -6.64 -1.68
CA HIS A 110 13.61 -6.65 -1.13
C HIS A 110 13.00 -8.06 -1.08
N LEU A 111 13.29 -8.94 -2.04
CA LEU A 111 12.88 -10.36 -1.98
C LEU A 111 13.52 -11.08 -0.79
N ALA A 112 14.82 -10.87 -0.55
CA ALA A 112 15.52 -11.44 0.58
C ALA A 112 14.90 -10.98 1.92
N ALA A 113 14.55 -9.70 2.03
CA ALA A 113 13.88 -9.17 3.22
C ALA A 113 12.46 -9.74 3.42
N PHE A 114 11.69 -9.91 2.33
CA PHE A 114 10.39 -10.58 2.38
C PHE A 114 10.50 -12.03 2.89
N LEU A 115 11.47 -12.79 2.37
CA LEU A 115 11.70 -14.19 2.74
C LEU A 115 12.30 -14.36 4.14
N ALA A 116 13.02 -13.36 4.65
CA ALA A 116 13.52 -13.35 6.03
C ALA A 116 12.39 -13.21 7.06
N ARG A 117 11.27 -12.57 6.67
CA ARG A 117 10.06 -12.39 7.49
C ARG A 117 8.79 -12.64 6.65
N PRO A 118 8.53 -13.91 6.30
CA PRO A 118 7.41 -14.24 5.45
C PRO A 118 6.07 -13.98 6.18
N PRO A 119 5.01 -13.59 5.45
CA PRO A 119 3.69 -13.47 6.05
C PRO A 119 3.17 -14.86 6.46
N ALA A 120 2.41 -14.92 7.55
CA ALA A 120 1.83 -16.16 8.04
C ALA A 120 0.54 -16.54 7.28
N GLY A 121 0.21 -17.84 7.31
CA GLY A 121 -1.05 -18.39 6.77
C GLY A 121 -0.92 -19.01 5.37
N ASP A 122 -1.83 -19.93 5.05
CA ASP A 122 -1.79 -20.73 3.82
C ASP A 122 -1.88 -19.86 2.55
N GLU A 123 -2.58 -18.72 2.64
CA GLU A 123 -2.71 -17.78 1.51
C GLU A 123 -1.36 -17.17 1.09
N ALA A 124 -0.39 -17.11 2.01
CA ALA A 124 0.94 -16.54 1.77
C ALA A 124 1.88 -17.50 1.03
N GLU A 125 1.60 -18.81 1.03
CA GLU A 125 2.50 -19.82 0.44
C GLU A 125 2.78 -19.55 -1.04
N ARG A 126 1.77 -19.08 -1.78
CA ARG A 126 1.92 -18.71 -3.19
C ARG A 126 2.91 -17.57 -3.40
N TRP A 127 2.90 -16.57 -2.52
CA TRP A 127 3.81 -15.41 -2.58
C TRP A 127 5.22 -15.80 -2.16
N ILE A 128 5.36 -16.67 -1.16
CA ILE A 128 6.64 -17.21 -0.71
C ILE A 128 7.31 -18.01 -1.82
N ARG A 129 6.59 -18.96 -2.44
CA ARG A 129 7.11 -19.74 -3.56
C ARG A 129 7.51 -18.86 -4.74
N HIS A 130 6.68 -17.87 -5.09
CA HIS A 130 6.99 -16.92 -6.16
C HIS A 130 8.26 -16.11 -5.84
N ALA A 131 8.38 -15.59 -4.61
CA ALA A 131 9.54 -14.80 -4.19
C ALA A 131 10.83 -15.63 -4.21
N GLN A 132 10.78 -16.89 -3.75
CA GLN A 132 11.92 -17.80 -3.77
C GLN A 132 12.38 -18.07 -5.22
N ALA A 133 11.46 -18.47 -6.10
CA ALA A 133 11.79 -18.74 -7.50
C ALA A 133 12.34 -17.50 -8.22
N THR A 134 11.78 -16.33 -7.95
CA THR A 134 12.24 -15.07 -8.54
C THR A 134 13.66 -14.73 -8.05
N LEU A 135 13.92 -14.88 -6.74
CA LEU A 135 15.23 -14.60 -6.17
C LEU A 135 16.30 -15.54 -6.73
N ASP A 136 15.98 -16.83 -6.86
CA ASP A 136 16.91 -17.82 -7.42
C ASP A 136 17.23 -17.52 -8.89
N GLN A 137 16.23 -17.13 -9.69
CA GLN A 137 16.44 -16.73 -11.08
C GLN A 137 17.37 -15.51 -11.20
N LEU A 138 17.10 -14.44 -10.42
CA LEU A 138 17.92 -13.22 -10.46
C LEU A 138 19.40 -13.50 -10.14
N ARG A 139 19.67 -14.42 -9.21
CA ARG A 139 21.02 -14.84 -8.83
C ARG A 139 21.71 -15.67 -9.90
N GLN A 140 20.97 -16.53 -10.59
CA GLN A 140 21.49 -17.31 -11.72
C GLN A 140 21.84 -16.41 -12.91
N ASP A 141 20.99 -15.43 -13.22
CA ASP A 141 21.24 -14.48 -14.31
C ASP A 141 22.50 -13.63 -14.03
N ALA A 142 22.70 -13.23 -12.78
CA ALA A 142 23.90 -12.51 -12.35
C ALA A 142 25.18 -13.36 -12.44
N SER A 143 25.12 -14.65 -12.09
CA SER A 143 26.29 -15.54 -12.16
C SER A 143 26.64 -15.96 -13.59
N GLY A 144 25.63 -16.18 -14.45
CA GLY A 144 25.83 -16.52 -15.86
C GLY A 144 26.37 -15.38 -16.72
N THR A 145 26.10 -14.13 -16.35
CA THR A 145 26.67 -12.95 -17.04
C THR A 145 28.17 -12.83 -16.77
N THR A 146 28.63 -13.18 -15.57
CA THR A 146 30.04 -13.09 -15.18
C THR A 146 30.92 -14.09 -15.93
N SER A 147 30.43 -15.29 -16.21
CA SER A 147 31.19 -16.34 -16.91
C SER A 147 31.31 -16.13 -18.42
N ALA A 148 30.45 -15.31 -19.04
CA ALA A 148 30.47 -15.03 -20.47
C ALA A 148 31.44 -13.92 -20.88
N SER A 149 31.95 -13.10 -19.93
CA SER A 149 32.86 -11.99 -20.20
C SER A 149 34.36 -12.31 -20.02
N GLU A 150 34.71 -13.55 -19.66
CA GLU A 150 36.09 -13.96 -19.33
C GLU A 150 36.73 -14.92 -20.36
N GLY A 151 36.12 -15.16 -21.53
CA GLY A 151 36.65 -16.02 -22.60
C GLY A 151 36.92 -15.26 -23.89
#